data_AF-A0A847CMS4-F1
#
_entry.id   AF-A0A847CMS4-F1
#
_cell.length_a   1.000
_cell.length_b   1.000
_cell.length_c   1.000
_cell.angle_alpha   90.00
_cell.angle_beta   90.00
_cell.angle_gamma   90.00
#
_symmetry.space_group_name_H-M   'P 1'
#
loop_
_entity.id
_entity.type
_entity.pdbx_description
1 polymer ?
#
loop_
_entity_poly.entity_id
_entity_poly.type
_entity_poly.pdbx_seq_one_letter_code
_entity_poly.pdbx_strand_id
1 'polypeptide(L)'
;VAFTIADMATELEGMRLVTLKAASRADMGKDYAREVALARSLAGRYGMQIGTDGVQMLGGHGFVKEHPVERWYRDLRAVGLMEGAVLV
;
A
#
# COMPACT_ATOMS: atom_id res chain seq x y z
N VAL A 1 -18.41 -7.69 2.20
CA VAL A 1 -17.17 -8.32 2.73
C VAL A 1 -16.36 -8.98 1.61
N ALA A 2 -16.86 -9.99 0.91
CA ALA A 2 -16.08 -10.70 -0.13
C ALA A 2 -15.56 -9.79 -1.27
N PHE A 3 -16.38 -8.88 -1.78
CA PHE A 3 -15.97 -7.92 -2.82
C PHE A 3 -14.84 -7.00 -2.35
N THR A 4 -14.95 -6.44 -1.15
CA THR A 4 -13.89 -5.60 -0.55
C THR A 4 -12.56 -6.34 -0.45
N ILE A 5 -12.56 -7.62 -0.06
CA ILE A 5 -11.32 -8.42 -0.03
C ILE A 5 -10.75 -8.60 -1.43
N ALA A 6 -11.61 -8.90 -2.42
CA ALA A 6 -11.18 -9.08 -3.81
C ALA A 6 -10.61 -7.78 -4.39
N ASP A 7 -11.22 -6.65 -4.10
CA ASP A 7 -10.75 -5.33 -4.55
C ASP A 7 -9.40 -5.00 -3.91
N MET A 8 -9.25 -5.17 -2.60
CA MET A 8 -7.97 -4.98 -1.91
C MET A 8 -6.86 -5.87 -2.48
N ALA A 9 -7.17 -7.15 -2.77
CA ALA A 9 -6.22 -8.07 -3.36
C ALA A 9 -5.81 -7.65 -4.78
N THR A 10 -6.75 -7.16 -5.58
CA THR A 10 -6.51 -6.68 -6.94
C THR A 10 -5.57 -5.47 -6.93
N GLU A 11 -5.85 -4.48 -6.08
CA GLU A 11 -5.02 -3.29 -5.97
C GLU A 11 -3.64 -3.60 -5.39
N LEU A 12 -3.56 -4.52 -4.40
CA LEU A 12 -2.29 -5.00 -3.86
C LEU A 12 -1.42 -5.65 -4.95
N GLU A 13 -2.00 -6.49 -5.79
CA GLU A 13 -1.26 -7.12 -6.88
C GLU A 13 -0.84 -6.10 -7.95
N GLY A 14 -1.70 -5.12 -8.26
CA GLY A 14 -1.36 -4.01 -9.15
C GLY A 14 -0.14 -3.22 -8.64
N MET A 15 -0.13 -2.84 -7.36
CA MET A 15 1.00 -2.17 -6.71
C MET A 15 2.28 -3.02 -6.78
N ARG A 16 2.16 -4.33 -6.51
CA ARG A 16 3.29 -5.27 -6.54
C ARG A 16 3.90 -5.37 -7.93
N LEU A 17 3.07 -5.51 -8.96
CA LEU A 17 3.53 -5.62 -10.36
C LEU A 17 4.26 -4.36 -10.82
N VAL A 18 3.76 -3.17 -10.52
CA VAL A 18 4.43 -1.91 -10.90
C VAL A 18 5.75 -1.75 -10.14
N THR A 19 5.79 -2.13 -8.87
CA THR A 19 7.02 -2.11 -8.04
C THR A 19 8.07 -3.07 -8.60
N LEU A 20 7.70 -4.30 -8.90
CA LEU A 20 8.61 -5.30 -9.47
C LEU A 20 9.08 -4.91 -10.88
N LYS A 21 8.23 -4.24 -11.67
CA LYS A 21 8.63 -3.68 -12.96
C LYS A 21 9.68 -2.58 -12.80
N ALA A 22 9.53 -1.70 -11.81
CA ALA A 22 10.54 -0.69 -11.50
C ALA A 22 11.88 -1.33 -11.11
N ALA A 23 11.85 -2.30 -10.19
CA ALA A 23 13.03 -3.04 -9.75
C ALA A 23 13.72 -3.77 -10.93
N SER A 24 12.96 -4.49 -11.74
CA SER A 24 13.49 -5.21 -12.91
C SER A 24 14.17 -4.28 -13.92
N ARG A 25 13.64 -3.06 -14.13
CA ARG A 25 14.29 -2.07 -15.00
C ARG A 25 15.59 -1.54 -14.40
N ALA A 26 15.60 -1.28 -13.10
CA ALA A 26 16.80 -0.86 -12.37
C ALA A 26 17.91 -1.93 -12.45
N ASP A 27 17.56 -3.21 -12.23
CA ASP A 27 18.50 -4.34 -12.35
C ASP A 27 19.10 -4.48 -13.75
N MET A 28 18.33 -4.11 -14.79
CA MET A 28 18.79 -4.10 -16.19
C MET A 28 19.55 -2.82 -16.58
N GLY A 29 19.76 -1.87 -15.67
CA GLY A 29 20.37 -0.57 -15.96
C GLY A 29 19.55 0.30 -16.92
N LYS A 30 18.24 0.07 -17.02
CA LYS A 30 17.32 0.85 -17.86
C LYS A 30 16.73 2.00 -17.03
N ASP A 31 16.33 3.10 -17.68
CA ASP A 31 15.58 4.16 -17.00
C ASP A 31 14.33 3.61 -16.29
N TYR A 32 14.17 3.90 -15.00
CA TYR A 32 13.11 3.36 -14.14
C TYR A 32 12.35 4.45 -13.37
N ALA A 33 12.66 5.73 -13.60
CA ALA A 33 12.09 6.83 -12.81
C ALA A 33 10.56 6.88 -12.91
N ARG A 34 10.02 6.63 -14.11
CA ARG A 34 8.58 6.58 -14.37
C ARG A 34 7.90 5.46 -13.58
N GLU A 35 8.42 4.24 -13.64
CA GLU A 35 7.85 3.10 -12.92
C GLU A 35 7.91 3.30 -11.40
N VAL A 36 8.98 3.90 -10.87
CA VAL A 36 9.07 4.26 -9.44
C VAL A 36 8.02 5.28 -9.06
N ALA A 37 7.83 6.33 -9.87
CA ALA A 37 6.81 7.34 -9.61
C ALA A 37 5.39 6.75 -9.61
N LEU A 38 5.10 5.84 -10.56
CA LEU A 38 3.83 5.12 -10.60
C LEU A 38 3.64 4.20 -9.39
N ALA A 39 4.67 3.42 -9.03
CA ALA A 39 4.61 2.54 -7.85
C ALA A 39 4.33 3.33 -6.57
N ARG A 40 5.03 4.45 -6.38
CA ARG A 40 4.82 5.35 -5.23
C ARG A 40 3.41 5.92 -5.20
N SER A 41 2.93 6.47 -6.31
CA SER A 41 1.59 7.05 -6.40
C SER A 41 0.49 6.03 -6.08
N LEU A 42 0.61 4.80 -6.60
CA LEU A 42 -0.33 3.72 -6.32
C LEU A 42 -0.28 3.30 -4.84
N ALA A 43 0.93 3.14 -4.29
CA ALA A 43 1.12 2.77 -2.88
C ALA A 43 0.53 3.80 -1.92
N GLY A 44 0.75 5.10 -2.16
CA GLY A 44 0.17 6.17 -1.35
C GLY A 44 -1.36 6.20 -1.43
N ARG A 45 -1.93 6.05 -2.63
CA ARG A 45 -3.38 6.08 -2.85
C ARG A 45 -4.08 4.86 -2.24
N TYR A 46 -3.65 3.65 -2.61
CA TYR A 46 -4.36 2.42 -2.25
C TYR A 46 -3.95 1.86 -0.89
N GLY A 47 -2.74 2.16 -0.40
CA GLY A 47 -2.32 1.77 0.95
C GLY A 47 -3.26 2.33 2.03
N MET A 48 -3.65 3.60 1.92
CA MET A 48 -4.59 4.20 2.87
C MET A 48 -5.98 3.54 2.80
N GLN A 49 -6.45 3.22 1.59
CA GLN A 49 -7.73 2.55 1.39
C GLN A 49 -7.72 1.15 2.02
N ILE A 50 -6.71 0.33 1.73
CA ILE A 50 -6.55 -1.03 2.28
C ILE A 50 -6.52 -1.01 3.80
N GLY A 51 -5.79 -0.07 4.42
CA GLY A 51 -5.76 0.06 5.88
C GLY A 51 -7.14 0.40 6.47
N THR A 52 -7.86 1.31 5.81
CA THR A 52 -9.20 1.75 6.23
C THR A 52 -10.21 0.61 6.11
N ASP A 53 -10.23 -0.07 4.97
CA ASP A 53 -11.12 -1.19 4.70
C ASP A 53 -10.83 -2.36 5.64
N GLY A 54 -9.55 -2.63 5.91
CA GLY A 54 -9.12 -3.67 6.85
C GLY A 54 -9.67 -3.47 8.26
N VAL A 55 -9.57 -2.25 8.81
CA VAL A 55 -10.14 -1.96 10.14
C VAL A 55 -11.66 -2.07 10.12
N GLN A 56 -12.32 -1.53 9.09
CA GLN A 56 -13.77 -1.55 8.96
C GLN A 56 -14.33 -2.98 8.87
N MET A 57 -13.60 -3.91 8.25
CA MET A 57 -13.98 -5.31 8.14
C MET A 57 -14.09 -6.03 9.49
N LEU A 58 -13.31 -5.61 10.49
CA LEU A 58 -13.36 -6.17 11.85
C LEU A 58 -14.34 -5.41 12.77
N GLY A 59 -14.96 -4.32 12.29
CA GLY A 59 -15.84 -3.48 13.10
C GLY A 59 -15.12 -2.94 14.34
N GLY A 60 -15.74 -3.03 15.51
CA GLY A 60 -15.12 -2.59 16.77
C GLY A 60 -13.80 -3.30 17.10
N HIS A 61 -13.66 -4.56 16.71
CA HIS A 61 -12.42 -5.31 16.89
C HIS A 61 -11.27 -4.82 16.00
N GLY A 62 -11.57 -4.03 14.96
CA GLY A 62 -10.55 -3.43 14.11
C GLY A 62 -9.74 -2.33 14.80
N PHE A 63 -10.19 -1.84 15.96
CA PHE A 63 -9.55 -0.75 16.72
C PHE A 63 -8.89 -1.22 18.02
N VAL A 64 -9.01 -2.50 18.38
CA VAL A 64 -8.36 -3.07 19.58
C VAL A 64 -7.02 -3.71 19.21
N LYS A 65 -6.10 -3.75 20.17
CA LYS A 65 -4.72 -4.25 19.96
C LYS A 65 -4.61 -5.78 19.87
N GLU A 66 -5.72 -6.50 20.01
CA GLU A 66 -5.76 -7.97 19.84
C GLU A 66 -5.52 -8.38 18.37
N HIS A 67 -5.86 -7.50 17.43
CA HIS A 67 -5.64 -7.71 16.01
C HIS A 67 -4.61 -6.72 15.46
N PRO A 68 -3.70 -7.15 14.57
CA PRO A 68 -2.65 -6.26 14.06
C PRO A 68 -3.17 -5.16 13.11
N VAL A 69 -4.44 -5.25 12.68
CA VAL A 69 -5.01 -4.38 11.64
C VAL A 69 -5.04 -2.90 12.04
N GLU A 70 -5.22 -2.58 13.32
CA GLU A 70 -5.18 -1.20 13.82
C GLU A 70 -3.80 -0.57 13.60
N ARG A 71 -2.75 -1.38 13.81
CA ARG A 71 -1.36 -0.96 13.61
C ARG A 71 -1.10 -0.71 12.13
N TRP A 72 -1.50 -1.64 11.27
CA TRP A 72 -1.35 -1.50 9.82
C TRP A 72 -2.07 -0.26 9.28
N TYR A 73 -3.28 0.04 9.76
CA TYR A 73 -3.99 1.26 9.41
C TYR A 73 -3.19 2.52 9.76
N ARG A 74 -2.63 2.59 10.98
CA ARG A 74 -1.81 3.74 11.40
C ARG A 74 -0.53 3.87 10.58
N ASP A 75 0.15 2.74 10.32
CA ASP A 75 1.39 2.71 9.55
C ASP A 75 1.14 3.16 8.10
N LEU A 76 0.10 2.63 7.44
CA LEU A 76 -0.27 3.00 6.07
C LEU A 76 -0.67 4.47 5.94
N ARG A 77 -1.32 5.03 6.97
CA ARG A 77 -1.65 6.45 7.03
C ARG A 77 -0.42 7.34 7.19
N ALA A 78 0.59 6.88 7.93
CA ALA A 78 1.86 7.59 8.08
C ALA A 78 2.65 7.58 6.75
N VAL A 79 2.71 6.44 6.07
CA VAL A 79 3.41 6.30 4.77
C VAL A 79 2.86 7.27 3.73
N GLY A 80 1.54 7.45 3.65
CA GLY A 80 0.92 8.40 2.71
C GLY A 80 1.25 9.87 2.98
N LEU A 81 1.69 10.23 4.19
CA LEU A 81 2.09 11.59 4.56
C LEU A 81 3.61 11.79 4.54
N MET A 82 4.39 10.72 4.69
CA MET A 82 5.84 10.76 4.76
C MET A 82 6.53 10.90 3.38
N GLU A 83 5.77 11.11 2.30
CA GLU A 83 6.31 11.40 0.98
C GLU A 83 7.18 12.67 1.00
N GLY A 84 8.50 12.49 1.17
CA GLY A 84 9.51 13.53 1.02
C GLY A 84 10.28 13.95 2.29
N ALA A 85 9.89 13.49 3.48
CA ALA A 85 10.59 13.86 4.72
C ALA A 85 11.66 12.84 5.16
N VAL A 86 11.42 11.55 4.93
CA VAL A 86 12.34 10.47 5.31
C VAL A 86 12.21 9.30 4.33
N LEU A 87 13.01 9.33 3.28
CA LEU A 87 13.50 8.14 2.60
C LEU A 87 14.97 8.43 2.30
N VAL A 88 15.84 8.05 3.24
CA VAL A 88 17.28 7.94 2.99
C VAL A 88 17.50 6.74 2.07
#